data_AF-A0A5J4Q5I1-F1
#
_entry.id   AF-A0A5J4Q5I1-F1
#
_cell.length_a   1.000
_cell.length_b   1.000
_cell.length_c   1.000
_cell.angle_alpha   90.00
_cell.angle_beta   90.00
_cell.angle_gamma   90.00
#
_symmetry.space_group_name_H-M   'P 1'
#
loop_
_entity.id
_entity.type
_entity.pdbx_description
1 polymer ?
#
loop_
_entity_poly.entity_id
_entity_poly.type
_entity_poly.pdbx_seq_one_letter_code
_entity_poly.pdbx_strand_id
1 'polypeptide(L)'
;FVCICFFSAGAALTSWRLQQVSYVFPQSETVYRAVITDRPEAKKQTVLCRARLLECRDSLSITFPRKNVLLYFPKDSISYLLQNGDEVLFSAHLALPSNNNSNTFDYARYLTHKAVSGIGFVKKGRWAVATHNSHRSLRQIASKYQERILLFYTQLDFQDDEYAVLSALTIGYKEELNEDIRESYSVSGASHVLALSGLHVGLLYGLLLFVLKRIPSKKLGMKLFRITIILITLWGFAFITGLSPSVVRSVVMFSLFAFSEFRTGKYIPMNILAAAALLMLLYNPFWVFDVGFQLSFCAVAAILLFQSRLYQMWKVNNRLLGYFWGIITVSVAAQIGVIPLLLLYFSRFSVYFILTNLLVIVLVSGIMYAAMVMLIAAPLPVIPYFVANIVEKLIKALNFTVRRIEQLPYASIDNVQIHPLEAFVFYLIILFWLCYWQFRKAKYVISLLVCVLAICCFHVRLLSFL
;
A
#
# COMPACT_ATOMS: atom_id res chain seq x y z
N PHE A 1 -14.37 -22.12 21.06
CA PHE A 1 -15.25 -21.02 21.49
C PHE A 1 -14.72 -19.65 21.03
N VAL A 2 -13.57 -19.17 21.52
CA VAL A 2 -13.00 -17.84 21.18
C VAL A 2 -12.88 -17.57 19.67
N CYS A 3 -12.34 -18.51 18.88
CA CYS A 3 -12.22 -18.33 17.42
C CYS A 3 -13.59 -18.18 16.72
N ILE A 4 -14.61 -18.88 17.21
CA ILE A 4 -15.98 -18.82 16.66
C ILE A 4 -16.59 -17.45 16.94
N CYS A 5 -16.38 -16.90 18.15
CA CYS A 5 -16.83 -15.54 18.50
C CYS A 5 -16.17 -14.47 17.62
N PHE A 6 -14.87 -14.58 17.35
CA PHE A 6 -14.19 -13.64 16.43
C PHE A 6 -14.70 -13.77 15.00
N PHE A 7 -14.93 -14.99 14.53
CA PHE A 7 -15.48 -15.24 13.20
C PHE A 7 -16.90 -14.66 13.07
N SER A 8 -17.78 -14.92 14.03
CA SER A 8 -19.16 -14.40 14.01
C SER A 8 -19.20 -12.88 14.13
N ALA A 9 -18.38 -12.28 14.99
CA ALA A 9 -18.26 -10.83 15.10
C ALA A 9 -17.77 -10.19 13.79
N GLY A 10 -16.76 -10.80 13.15
CA GLY A 10 -16.28 -10.35 11.84
C GLY A 10 -17.33 -10.45 10.74
N ALA A 11 -18.08 -11.55 10.69
CA ALA A 11 -19.17 -11.74 9.75
C ALA A 11 -20.30 -10.72 9.96
N ALA A 12 -20.69 -10.47 11.21
CA ALA A 12 -21.69 -9.47 11.57
C ALA A 12 -21.25 -8.05 11.18
N LEU A 13 -20.01 -7.67 11.49
CA LEU A 13 -19.46 -6.37 11.14
C LEU A 13 -19.40 -6.16 9.61
N THR A 14 -19.00 -7.19 8.88
CA THR A 14 -18.95 -7.16 7.41
C THR A 14 -20.36 -7.00 6.81
N SER A 15 -21.33 -7.76 7.31
CA SER A 15 -22.73 -7.67 6.89
C SER A 15 -23.33 -6.29 7.16
N TRP A 16 -23.11 -5.76 8.37
CA TRP A 16 -23.54 -4.41 8.75
C TRP A 16 -22.92 -3.34 7.84
N ARG A 17 -21.63 -3.48 7.49
CA ARG A 17 -20.96 -2.54 6.59
C ARG A 17 -21.48 -2.65 5.16
N LEU A 18 -21.80 -3.85 4.64
CA LEU A 18 -22.41 -4.03 3.32
C LEU A 18 -23.76 -3.31 3.23
N GLN A 19 -24.60 -3.42 4.27
CA GLN A 19 -25.89 -2.71 4.32
C GLN A 19 -25.72 -1.18 4.28
N GLN A 20 -24.65 -0.64 4.86
CA GLN A 20 -24.34 0.79 4.77
C GLN A 20 -23.90 1.24 3.39
N VAL A 21 -23.40 0.34 2.53
CA VAL A 21 -22.98 0.68 1.16
C VAL A 21 -24.16 0.62 0.21
N SER A 22 -25.09 -0.32 0.40
CA SER A 22 -26.30 -0.41 -0.42
C SER A 22 -27.11 0.89 -0.36
N TYR A 23 -27.48 1.38 -1.54
CA TYR A 23 -28.35 2.53 -1.73
C TYR A 23 -29.05 2.41 -3.09
N VAL A 24 -30.33 2.73 -3.13
CA VAL A 24 -31.11 2.74 -4.37
C VAL A 24 -31.12 4.18 -4.88
N PHE A 25 -30.51 4.39 -6.05
CA PHE A 25 -30.50 5.69 -6.70
C PHE A 25 -31.79 5.92 -7.51
N PRO A 26 -32.27 7.17 -7.63
CA PRO A 26 -33.32 7.52 -8.58
C PRO A 26 -32.95 7.14 -10.02
N GLN A 27 -33.94 6.68 -10.80
CA GLN A 27 -33.75 6.33 -12.21
C GLN A 27 -33.75 7.55 -13.15
N SER A 28 -34.20 8.71 -12.67
CA SER A 28 -34.18 9.98 -13.38
C SER A 28 -32.88 10.74 -13.16
N GLU A 29 -32.54 11.67 -14.07
CA GLU A 29 -31.47 12.65 -13.81
C GLU A 29 -31.92 13.57 -12.67
N THR A 30 -31.21 13.53 -11.54
CA THR A 30 -31.47 14.37 -10.37
C THR A 30 -30.26 15.23 -10.02
N VAL A 31 -30.49 16.27 -9.23
CA VAL A 31 -29.44 17.21 -8.82
C VAL A 31 -28.87 16.77 -7.48
N TYR A 32 -27.55 16.64 -7.42
CA TYR A 32 -26.81 16.23 -6.25
C TYR A 32 -25.88 17.34 -5.77
N ARG A 33 -25.69 17.40 -4.46
CA ARG A 33 -24.61 18.14 -3.81
C ARG A 33 -23.64 17.14 -3.23
N ALA A 34 -22.36 17.24 -3.57
CA ALA A 34 -21.34 16.35 -3.05
C ALA A 34 -20.05 17.10 -2.71
N VAL A 35 -19.30 16.57 -1.74
CA VAL A 35 -17.96 17.04 -1.41
C VAL A 35 -16.94 16.09 -2.01
N ILE A 36 -15.94 16.62 -2.72
CA ILE A 36 -14.80 15.83 -3.19
C ILE A 36 -13.96 15.40 -1.98
N THR A 37 -13.73 14.09 -1.83
CA THR A 37 -13.04 13.52 -0.64
C THR A 37 -11.59 13.13 -0.88
N ASP A 38 -11.25 12.78 -2.12
CA ASP A 38 -9.90 12.43 -2.55
C ASP A 38 -9.44 13.38 -3.65
N ARG A 39 -8.12 13.45 -3.87
CA ARG A 39 -7.55 14.23 -4.97
C ARG A 39 -8.11 13.72 -6.32
N PRO A 40 -8.54 14.60 -7.22
CA PRO A 40 -9.00 14.20 -8.55
C PRO A 40 -7.91 13.47 -9.34
N GLU A 41 -8.22 12.31 -9.91
CA GLU A 41 -7.30 11.54 -10.73
C GLU A 41 -7.56 11.81 -12.22
N ALA A 42 -6.57 12.35 -12.93
CA ALA A 42 -6.68 12.52 -14.38
C ALA A 42 -6.63 11.17 -15.10
N LYS A 43 -7.68 10.83 -15.85
CA LYS A 43 -7.73 9.68 -16.79
C LYS A 43 -7.52 10.17 -18.22
N LYS A 44 -7.57 9.29 -19.23
CA LYS A 44 -7.35 9.67 -20.64
C LYS A 44 -8.29 10.80 -21.11
N GLN A 45 -9.60 10.66 -20.89
CA GLN A 45 -10.62 11.62 -21.36
C GLN A 45 -11.44 12.28 -20.24
N THR A 46 -11.33 11.78 -19.00
CA THR A 46 -12.12 12.24 -17.86
C THR A 46 -11.23 12.53 -16.66
N VAL A 47 -11.77 13.27 -15.70
CA VAL A 47 -11.22 13.45 -14.36
C VAL A 47 -12.08 12.64 -13.40
N LEU A 48 -11.47 11.68 -12.71
CA LEU A 48 -12.13 10.81 -11.75
C LEU A 48 -12.07 11.45 -10.37
N CYS A 49 -13.24 11.74 -9.80
CA CYS A 49 -13.39 12.30 -8.47
C CYS A 49 -14.13 11.32 -7.57
N ARG A 50 -13.56 11.01 -6.40
CA ARG A 50 -14.33 10.39 -5.31
C ARG A 50 -15.03 11.49 -4.55
N ALA A 51 -16.35 11.37 -4.43
CA ALA A 51 -17.16 12.36 -3.75
C ALA A 51 -18.09 11.70 -2.74
N ARG A 52 -18.44 12.44 -1.69
CA ARG A 52 -19.46 12.04 -0.72
C ARG A 52 -20.71 12.85 -0.98
N LEU A 53 -21.80 12.17 -1.30
CA LEU A 53 -23.10 12.81 -1.49
C LEU A 53 -23.60 13.37 -0.16
N LEU A 54 -23.86 14.67 -0.12
CA LEU A 54 -24.47 15.34 1.02
C LEU A 54 -25.99 15.37 0.85
N GLU A 55 -26.44 15.84 -0.31
CA GLU A 55 -27.86 16.05 -0.63
C GLU A 55 -28.17 15.48 -2.02
N CYS A 56 -29.34 14.89 -2.16
CA CYS A 56 -29.98 14.56 -3.42
C CYS A 56 -31.32 15.28 -3.46
N ARG A 57 -31.53 16.11 -4.47
CA ARG A 57 -32.79 16.79 -4.74
C ARG A 57 -33.45 16.12 -5.93
N ASP A 58 -34.55 15.43 -5.65
CA ASP A 58 -35.52 15.05 -6.66
C ASP A 58 -36.67 16.07 -6.66
N SER A 59 -37.41 16.12 -7.76
CA SER A 59 -38.61 16.93 -8.00
C SER A 59 -39.63 16.96 -6.84
N LEU A 60 -39.63 15.96 -5.97
CA LEU A 60 -40.59 15.81 -4.86
C LEU A 60 -39.96 15.76 -3.45
N SER A 61 -38.64 15.57 -3.31
CA SER A 61 -38.02 15.43 -1.98
C SER A 61 -36.51 15.70 -1.95
N ILE A 62 -36.03 16.14 -0.78
CA ILE A 62 -34.61 16.27 -0.48
C ILE A 62 -34.21 15.10 0.41
N THR A 63 -33.24 14.30 -0.03
CA THR A 63 -32.69 13.18 0.76
C THR A 63 -31.21 13.42 1.06
N PHE A 64 -30.74 12.88 2.19
CA PHE A 64 -29.35 13.02 2.64
C PHE A 64 -28.64 11.66 2.63
N PRO A 65 -28.25 11.15 1.45
CA PRO A 65 -27.74 9.78 1.30
C PRO A 65 -26.46 9.53 2.11
N ARG A 66 -25.58 10.54 2.26
CA ARG A 66 -24.27 10.43 2.95
C ARG A 66 -23.39 9.28 2.45
N LYS A 67 -23.59 8.86 1.20
CA LYS A 67 -22.89 7.75 0.52
C LYS A 67 -21.69 8.26 -0.27
N ASN A 68 -20.68 7.41 -0.46
CA ASN A 68 -19.57 7.73 -1.35
C ASN A 68 -19.91 7.28 -2.77
N VAL A 69 -19.53 8.10 -3.74
CA VAL A 69 -19.75 7.86 -5.17
C VAL A 69 -18.49 8.17 -5.96
N LEU A 70 -18.38 7.54 -7.13
CA LEU A 70 -17.36 7.87 -8.13
C LEU A 70 -17.99 8.72 -9.22
N LEU A 71 -17.43 9.90 -9.45
CA LEU A 71 -17.87 10.84 -10.46
C LEU A 71 -16.80 10.99 -11.53
N TYR A 72 -17.21 10.88 -12.79
CA TYR A 72 -16.37 11.14 -13.94
C TYR A 72 -16.78 12.47 -14.56
N PHE A 73 -15.90 13.46 -14.47
CA PHE A 73 -16.07 14.76 -15.12
C PHE A 73 -15.33 14.79 -16.46
N PRO A 74 -15.84 15.48 -17.50
CA PRO A 74 -15.10 15.72 -18.72
C PRO A 74 -13.89 16.61 -18.43
N LYS A 75 -12.79 16.41 -19.18
CA LYS A 75 -11.62 17.28 -19.10
C LYS A 75 -11.94 18.66 -19.67
N ASP A 76 -12.20 19.60 -18.77
CA ASP A 76 -12.39 21.02 -19.04
C ASP A 76 -11.54 21.85 -18.06
N SER A 77 -11.30 23.13 -18.36
CA SER A 77 -10.49 24.04 -17.51
C SER A 77 -10.95 24.07 -16.05
N ILE A 78 -12.26 23.93 -15.80
CA ILE A 78 -12.85 23.89 -14.45
C ILE A 78 -12.56 22.56 -13.75
N SER A 79 -12.55 21.44 -14.49
CA SER A 79 -12.29 20.11 -13.92
C SER A 79 -10.86 19.94 -13.42
N TYR A 80 -9.89 20.64 -14.04
CA TYR A 80 -8.49 20.65 -13.62
C TYR A 80 -8.26 21.48 -12.35
N LEU A 81 -9.15 22.43 -12.07
CA LEU A 81 -9.10 23.27 -10.88
C LEU A 81 -9.75 22.62 -9.66
N LEU A 82 -10.40 21.47 -9.82
CA LEU A 82 -11.03 20.75 -8.72
C LEU A 82 -9.99 20.33 -7.69
N GLN A 83 -10.28 20.64 -6.44
CA GLN A 83 -9.44 20.27 -5.30
C GLN A 83 -10.21 19.39 -4.32
N ASN A 84 -9.44 18.69 -3.49
CA ASN A 84 -10.02 17.92 -2.42
C ASN A 84 -10.69 18.85 -1.39
N GLY A 85 -11.98 18.64 -1.12
CA GLY A 85 -12.79 19.48 -0.25
C GLY A 85 -13.76 20.41 -0.97
N ASP A 86 -13.71 20.47 -2.30
CA ASP A 86 -14.68 21.26 -3.08
C ASP A 86 -16.09 20.67 -2.95
N GLU A 87 -17.06 21.54 -2.73
CA GLU A 87 -18.46 21.20 -2.88
C GLU A 87 -18.89 21.46 -4.31
N VAL A 88 -19.36 20.38 -4.94
CA VAL A 88 -19.82 20.40 -6.32
C VAL A 88 -21.31 20.12 -6.34
N LEU A 89 -22.03 20.96 -7.05
CA LEU A 89 -23.42 20.72 -7.47
C LEU A 89 -23.37 20.14 -8.87
N PHE A 90 -24.03 19.00 -9.08
CA PHE A 90 -24.06 18.36 -10.40
C PHE A 90 -25.39 17.67 -10.65
N SER A 91 -25.78 17.60 -11.92
CA SER A 91 -26.94 16.84 -12.39
C SER A 91 -26.45 15.64 -13.19
N ALA A 92 -26.70 14.43 -12.69
CA ALA A 92 -26.28 13.20 -13.36
C ALA A 92 -27.19 12.02 -12.96
N HIS A 93 -27.21 10.99 -13.80
CA HIS A 93 -27.77 9.70 -13.43
C HIS A 93 -26.70 8.88 -12.71
N LEU A 94 -26.97 8.49 -11.46
CA LEU A 94 -26.10 7.62 -10.68
C LEU A 94 -26.58 6.18 -10.79
N ALA A 95 -25.70 5.30 -11.28
CA ALA A 95 -25.97 3.88 -11.38
C ALA A 95 -25.23 3.10 -10.29
N LEU A 96 -25.74 1.91 -9.94
CA LEU A 96 -24.96 0.99 -9.12
C LEU A 96 -23.71 0.53 -9.89
N PRO A 97 -22.60 0.22 -9.19
CA PRO A 97 -21.43 -0.37 -9.82
C PRO A 97 -21.81 -1.66 -10.56
N SER A 98 -21.51 -1.71 -11.86
CA SER A 98 -21.69 -2.90 -12.68
C SER A 98 -20.33 -3.42 -13.16
N ASN A 99 -20.27 -4.71 -13.46
CA ASN A 99 -19.11 -5.30 -14.10
C ASN A 99 -19.20 -5.08 -15.61
N ASN A 100 -18.09 -4.66 -16.22
CA ASN A 100 -17.93 -4.78 -17.66
C ASN A 100 -17.70 -6.26 -18.02
N ASN A 101 -18.00 -6.64 -19.26
CA ASN A 101 -17.96 -8.02 -19.78
C ASN A 101 -16.56 -8.70 -19.78
N SER A 102 -15.57 -8.19 -19.04
CA SER A 102 -14.29 -8.85 -18.82
C SER A 102 -14.39 -9.83 -17.64
N ASN A 103 -14.41 -11.14 -17.93
CA ASN A 103 -14.56 -12.22 -16.95
C ASN A 103 -13.45 -12.31 -15.87
N THR A 104 -12.45 -11.43 -15.86
CA THR A 104 -11.27 -11.56 -15.00
C THR A 104 -11.30 -10.70 -13.72
N PHE A 105 -12.05 -9.59 -13.68
CA PHE A 105 -12.08 -8.70 -12.50
C PHE A 105 -13.49 -8.21 -12.15
N ASP A 106 -13.95 -8.53 -10.94
CA ASP A 106 -15.23 -8.08 -10.38
C ASP A 106 -15.11 -6.65 -9.83
N TYR A 107 -15.21 -5.68 -10.75
CA TYR A 107 -15.12 -4.24 -10.47
C TYR A 107 -16.22 -3.75 -9.52
N ALA A 108 -17.45 -4.23 -9.67
CA ALA A 108 -18.58 -3.88 -8.83
C ALA A 108 -18.34 -4.26 -7.37
N ARG A 109 -17.87 -5.48 -7.14
CA ARG A 109 -17.52 -5.95 -5.80
C ARG A 109 -16.33 -5.18 -5.21
N TYR A 110 -15.31 -4.90 -6.02
CA TYR A 110 -14.17 -4.07 -5.61
C TYR A 110 -14.63 -2.69 -5.12
N LEU A 111 -15.52 -2.02 -5.85
CA LEU A 111 -16.06 -0.72 -5.45
C LEU A 111 -16.93 -0.79 -4.19
N THR A 112 -17.72 -1.85 -4.06
CA THR A 112 -18.53 -2.09 -2.86
C THR A 112 -17.62 -2.23 -1.62
N HIS A 113 -16.52 -2.97 -1.72
CA HIS A 113 -15.52 -3.10 -0.65
C HIS A 113 -14.81 -1.78 -0.33
N LYS A 114 -14.70 -0.86 -1.29
CA LYS A 114 -14.22 0.52 -1.09
C LYS A 114 -15.30 1.46 -0.53
N ALA A 115 -16.45 0.94 -0.13
CA ALA A 115 -17.61 1.67 0.34
C ALA A 115 -18.12 2.73 -0.64
N VAL A 116 -18.02 2.44 -1.94
CA VAL A 116 -18.59 3.22 -3.04
C VAL A 116 -19.95 2.64 -3.37
N SER A 117 -21.00 3.44 -3.24
CA SER A 117 -22.38 3.03 -3.45
C SER A 117 -22.82 3.17 -4.91
N GLY A 118 -22.25 4.12 -5.66
CA GLY A 118 -22.69 4.44 -7.01
C GLY A 118 -21.62 5.11 -7.87
N ILE A 119 -21.86 5.09 -9.18
CA ILE A 119 -21.00 5.67 -10.21
C ILE A 119 -21.83 6.61 -11.09
N GLY A 120 -21.28 7.76 -11.45
CA GLY A 120 -21.92 8.74 -12.32
C GLY A 120 -20.98 9.36 -13.33
N PHE A 121 -21.46 9.57 -14.54
CA PHE A 121 -20.81 10.41 -15.54
C PHE A 121 -21.53 11.76 -15.57
N VAL A 122 -20.79 12.84 -15.31
CA VAL A 122 -21.33 14.19 -15.28
C VAL A 122 -21.10 14.83 -16.65
N LYS A 123 -22.16 15.34 -17.27
CA LYS A 123 -22.05 16.00 -18.59
C LYS A 123 -21.50 17.42 -18.44
N LYS A 124 -20.82 17.91 -19.49
CA LYS A 124 -20.32 19.29 -19.57
C LYS A 124 -21.47 20.28 -19.38
N GLY A 125 -21.23 21.34 -18.61
CA GLY A 125 -22.23 22.40 -18.32
C GLY A 125 -23.33 22.01 -17.34
N ARG A 126 -23.36 20.77 -16.82
CA ARG A 126 -24.34 20.30 -15.83
C ARG A 126 -23.77 20.16 -14.42
N TRP A 127 -22.71 20.90 -14.13
CA TRP A 127 -22.10 20.95 -12.82
C TRP A 127 -21.43 22.31 -12.57
N ALA A 128 -21.35 22.68 -11.30
CA ALA A 128 -20.70 23.90 -10.85
C ALA A 128 -20.08 23.67 -9.46
N VAL A 129 -18.97 24.33 -9.19
CA VAL A 129 -18.40 24.39 -7.84
C VAL A 129 -19.23 25.40 -7.05
N ALA A 130 -19.92 24.92 -6.01
CA ALA A 130 -20.83 25.74 -5.21
C ALA A 130 -20.07 26.53 -4.15
N THR A 131 -19.19 25.83 -3.42
CA THR A 131 -18.44 26.39 -2.31
C THR A 131 -17.17 25.60 -2.07
N HIS A 132 -16.09 26.27 -1.71
CA HIS A 132 -14.91 25.59 -1.17
C HIS A 132 -15.12 25.43 0.34
N ASN A 133 -15.80 24.37 0.76
CA ASN A 133 -16.21 24.25 2.16
C ASN A 133 -15.03 23.83 3.05
N SER A 134 -14.93 24.45 4.23
CA SER A 134 -13.73 24.53 5.06
C SER A 134 -13.51 23.36 6.02
N HIS A 135 -14.34 22.31 6.00
CA HIS A 135 -14.16 21.14 6.85
C HIS A 135 -13.03 20.26 6.33
N ARG A 136 -11.79 20.63 6.69
CA ARG A 136 -10.58 19.92 6.30
C ARG A 136 -10.48 18.59 7.03
N SER A 137 -10.71 17.49 6.34
CA SER A 137 -10.33 16.16 6.82
C SER A 137 -8.82 16.10 7.06
N LEU A 138 -8.36 15.26 7.99
CA LEU A 138 -6.92 15.07 8.23
C LEU A 138 -6.15 14.74 6.95
N ARG A 139 -6.78 14.00 6.03
CA ARG A 139 -6.21 13.63 4.72
C ARG A 139 -6.10 14.83 3.77
N GLN A 140 -7.05 15.76 3.79
CA GLN A 140 -6.97 17.01 3.02
C GLN A 140 -5.82 17.90 3.53
N ILE A 141 -5.67 18.01 4.85
CA ILE A 141 -4.56 18.78 5.42
C ILE A 141 -3.23 18.13 5.03
N ALA A 142 -3.12 16.81 5.15
CA ALA A 142 -1.95 16.04 4.73
C ALA A 142 -1.59 16.29 3.25
N SER A 143 -2.58 16.25 2.33
CA SER A 143 -2.38 16.54 0.91
C SER A 143 -1.82 17.94 0.66
N LYS A 144 -2.31 18.94 1.41
CA LYS A 144 -1.79 20.31 1.31
C LYS A 144 -0.33 20.43 1.75
N TYR A 145 0.10 19.65 2.73
CA TYR A 145 1.51 19.60 3.12
C TYR A 145 2.37 18.85 2.09
N GLN A 146 1.85 17.80 1.45
CA GLN A 146 2.51 17.16 0.30
C GLN A 146 2.76 18.16 -0.83
N GLU A 147 1.77 18.98 -1.18
CA GLU A 147 1.90 20.02 -2.21
C GLU A 147 3.00 21.03 -1.88
N ARG A 148 3.14 21.43 -0.61
CA ARG A 148 4.25 22.31 -0.18
C ARG A 148 5.61 21.66 -0.38
N ILE A 149 5.72 20.36 -0.14
CA ILE A 149 6.97 19.62 -0.34
C ILE A 149 7.27 19.45 -1.83
N LEU A 150 6.24 19.19 -2.65
CA LEU A 150 6.38 19.16 -4.11
C LEU A 150 6.91 20.50 -4.65
N LEU A 151 6.34 21.62 -4.20
CA LEU A 151 6.83 22.96 -4.56
C LEU A 151 8.28 23.21 -4.11
N PHE A 152 8.70 22.63 -2.99
CA PHE A 152 10.09 22.70 -2.56
C PHE A 152 11.00 21.86 -3.45
N TYR A 153 10.57 20.67 -3.86
CA TYR A 153 11.33 19.84 -4.80
C TYR A 153 11.45 20.48 -6.19
N THR A 154 10.42 21.16 -6.69
CA THR A 154 10.52 21.88 -7.96
C THR A 154 11.50 23.05 -7.90
N GLN A 155 11.64 23.71 -6.75
CA GLN A 155 12.66 24.75 -6.53
C GLN A 155 14.10 24.24 -6.53
N LEU A 156 14.30 22.94 -6.31
CA LEU A 156 15.62 22.28 -6.31
C LEU A 156 16.03 21.78 -7.69
N ASP A 157 15.21 22.02 -8.73
CA ASP A 157 15.51 21.76 -10.15
C ASP A 157 15.89 20.30 -10.47
N PHE A 158 15.18 19.35 -9.86
CA PHE A 158 15.31 17.94 -10.22
C PHE A 158 14.75 17.69 -11.63
N GLN A 159 15.44 16.84 -12.40
CA GLN A 159 14.95 16.32 -13.68
C GLN A 159 13.64 15.53 -13.52
N ASP A 160 12.81 15.47 -14.57
CA ASP A 160 11.42 14.95 -14.50
C ASP A 160 11.32 13.54 -13.90
N ASP A 161 12.12 12.58 -14.39
CA ASP A 161 12.13 11.18 -13.89
C ASP A 161 12.59 11.12 -12.42
N GLU A 162 13.62 11.88 -12.06
CA GLU A 162 14.18 11.97 -10.72
C GLU A 162 13.20 12.60 -9.74
N TYR A 163 12.54 13.69 -10.15
CA TYR A 163 11.49 14.37 -9.40
C TYR A 163 10.30 13.44 -9.14
N ALA A 164 9.86 12.71 -10.16
CA ALA A 164 8.75 11.75 -10.03
C ALA A 164 9.09 10.62 -9.05
N VAL A 165 10.29 10.04 -9.15
CA VAL A 165 10.75 8.97 -8.25
C VAL A 165 11.00 9.50 -6.83
N LEU A 166 11.60 10.68 -6.66
CA LEU A 166 11.79 11.33 -5.36
C LEU A 166 10.45 11.54 -4.66
N SER A 167 9.48 12.11 -5.39
CA SER A 167 8.14 12.39 -4.90
C SER A 167 7.41 11.12 -4.47
N ALA A 168 7.56 10.04 -5.25
CA ALA A 168 6.98 8.74 -4.92
C ALA A 168 7.64 8.11 -3.67
N LEU A 169 8.97 8.16 -3.56
CA LEU A 169 9.72 7.52 -2.47
C LEU A 169 9.67 8.27 -1.14
N THR A 170 9.48 9.60 -1.15
CA THR A 170 9.55 10.41 0.08
C THR A 170 8.18 10.77 0.63
N ILE A 171 7.27 11.19 -0.26
CA ILE A 171 5.94 11.66 0.12
C ILE A 171 4.81 10.81 -0.47
N GLY A 172 5.10 9.79 -1.28
CA GLY A 172 4.09 8.88 -1.80
C GLY A 172 3.28 9.42 -2.97
N TYR A 173 3.77 10.48 -3.59
CA TYR A 173 3.12 11.13 -4.72
C TYR A 173 3.56 10.46 -6.03
N LYS A 174 2.60 9.83 -6.73
CA LYS A 174 2.88 8.92 -7.87
C LYS A 174 2.36 9.44 -9.21
N GLU A 175 1.70 10.59 -9.22
CA GLU A 175 1.01 11.09 -10.42
C GLU A 175 1.98 11.45 -11.54
N GLU A 176 3.20 11.87 -11.20
CA GLU A 176 4.27 12.22 -12.16
C GLU A 176 5.05 11.01 -12.68
N LEU A 177 4.82 9.81 -12.10
CA LEU A 177 5.49 8.61 -12.59
C LEU A 177 4.92 8.24 -13.96
N ASN A 178 5.70 8.46 -15.00
CA ASN A 178 5.37 8.00 -16.35
C ASN A 178 5.27 6.46 -16.39
N GLU A 179 4.50 5.95 -17.34
CA GLU A 179 4.22 4.52 -17.47
C GLU A 179 5.49 3.70 -17.76
N ASP A 180 6.47 4.26 -18.48
CA ASP A 180 7.76 3.60 -18.72
C ASP A 180 8.53 3.34 -17.41
N ILE A 181 8.57 4.31 -16.50
CA ILE A 181 9.20 4.13 -15.18
C ILE A 181 8.44 3.07 -14.39
N ARG A 182 7.11 3.12 -14.39
CA ARG A 182 6.29 2.13 -13.68
C ARG A 182 6.55 0.72 -14.20
N GLU A 183 6.70 0.58 -15.51
CA GLU A 183 6.99 -0.70 -16.14
C GLU A 183 8.41 -1.20 -15.79
N SER A 184 9.45 -0.36 -15.88
CA SER A 184 10.81 -0.76 -15.47
C SER A 184 10.85 -1.25 -14.02
N TYR A 185 10.17 -0.57 -13.11
CA TYR A 185 10.08 -0.99 -11.70
C TYR A 185 9.21 -2.24 -11.50
N SER A 186 8.21 -2.45 -12.35
CA SER A 186 7.37 -3.65 -12.37
C SER A 186 8.15 -4.88 -12.82
N VAL A 187 8.80 -4.81 -13.98
CA VAL A 187 9.60 -5.89 -14.55
C VAL A 187 10.74 -6.29 -13.61
N SER A 188 11.48 -5.31 -13.09
CA SER A 188 12.59 -5.57 -12.16
C SER A 188 12.15 -6.11 -10.79
N GLY A 189 10.86 -6.00 -10.42
CA GLY A 189 10.33 -6.42 -9.11
C GLY A 189 10.45 -5.35 -8.02
N ALA A 190 10.82 -4.12 -8.37
CA ALA A 190 10.98 -2.98 -7.48
C ALA A 190 9.70 -2.15 -7.25
N SER A 191 8.55 -2.50 -7.86
CA SER A 191 7.28 -1.75 -7.71
C SER A 191 6.84 -1.50 -6.28
N HIS A 192 7.17 -2.42 -5.35
CA HIS A 192 6.84 -2.27 -3.94
C HIS A 192 7.53 -1.06 -3.28
N VAL A 193 8.63 -0.58 -3.86
CA VAL A 193 9.39 0.57 -3.35
C VAL A 193 8.72 1.88 -3.74
N LEU A 194 8.29 2.02 -5.00
CA LEU A 194 7.51 3.18 -5.47
C LEU A 194 6.19 3.36 -4.70
N ALA A 195 5.70 2.30 -4.06
CA ALA A 195 4.44 2.28 -3.34
C ALA A 195 4.51 2.65 -1.85
N LEU A 196 5.55 3.36 -1.39
CA LEU A 196 5.82 3.66 0.03
C LEU A 196 5.48 2.47 0.94
N SER A 197 6.39 1.51 1.00
CA SER A 197 6.22 0.29 1.79
C SER A 197 6.60 0.45 3.26
N GLY A 198 6.33 -0.60 4.05
CA GLY A 198 6.82 -0.71 5.42
C GLY A 198 8.33 -0.67 5.57
N LEU A 199 9.10 -0.83 4.49
CA LEU A 199 10.55 -0.59 4.49
C LEU A 199 10.86 0.86 4.87
N HIS A 200 10.16 1.84 4.29
CA HIS A 200 10.40 3.27 4.54
C HIS A 200 10.15 3.62 6.00
N VAL A 201 9.02 3.14 6.54
CA VAL A 201 8.66 3.32 7.96
C VAL A 201 9.62 2.57 8.87
N GLY A 202 10.08 1.37 8.47
CA GLY A 202 11.04 0.57 9.22
C GLY A 202 12.43 1.20 9.29
N LEU A 203 12.89 1.79 8.18
CA LEU A 203 14.15 2.55 8.12
C LEU A 203 14.10 3.78 9.04
N LEU A 204 12.98 4.52 9.01
CA LEU A 204 12.75 5.65 9.91
C LEU A 204 12.71 5.21 11.38
N TYR A 205 11.96 4.14 11.69
CA TYR A 205 11.90 3.57 13.03
C TYR A 205 13.28 3.12 13.54
N GLY A 206 14.05 2.43 12.69
CA GLY A 206 15.42 2.00 13.00
C GLY A 206 16.37 3.17 13.26
N LEU A 207 16.30 4.23 12.46
CA LEU A 207 17.07 5.46 12.66
C LEU A 207 16.72 6.12 14.01
N LEU A 208 15.43 6.24 14.32
CA LEU A 208 14.97 6.80 15.59
C LEU A 208 15.46 5.97 16.78
N LEU A 209 15.41 4.64 16.69
CA LEU A 209 15.95 3.77 17.73
C LEU A 209 17.46 3.95 17.91
N PHE A 210 18.21 4.13 16.82
CA PHE A 210 19.65 4.36 16.84
C PHE A 210 20.00 5.69 17.50
N VAL A 211 19.35 6.78 17.09
CA VAL A 211 19.56 8.14 17.64
C VAL A 211 19.15 8.20 19.12
N LEU A 212 17.99 7.64 19.46
CA LEU A 212 17.45 7.67 20.82
C LEU A 212 18.04 6.57 21.73
N LYS A 213 18.97 5.74 21.23
CA LYS A 213 19.59 4.64 22.01
C LYS A 213 20.29 5.14 23.28
N ARG A 214 20.81 6.37 23.25
CA ARG A 214 21.51 6.98 24.39
C ARG A 214 20.58 7.40 25.53
N ILE A 215 19.27 7.45 25.30
CA ILE A 215 18.28 7.79 26.32
C ILE A 215 18.08 6.56 27.23
N PRO A 216 18.32 6.66 28.55
CA PRO A 216 18.25 5.52 29.45
C PRO A 216 16.81 4.99 29.59
N SER A 217 16.57 3.73 29.17
CA SER A 217 15.24 3.08 29.21
C SER A 217 14.83 2.56 30.62
N LYS A 218 15.72 2.65 31.62
CA LYS A 218 15.46 2.12 32.98
C LYS A 218 14.40 2.92 33.75
N LYS A 219 14.24 4.22 33.47
CA LYS A 219 13.24 5.07 34.13
C LYS A 219 11.98 5.12 33.27
N LEU A 220 10.81 4.86 33.88
CA LEU A 220 9.52 4.87 33.19
C LEU A 220 9.30 6.18 32.41
N GLY A 221 9.59 7.33 33.01
CA GLY A 221 9.45 8.63 32.33
C GLY A 221 10.29 8.78 31.07
N MET A 222 11.55 8.32 31.09
CA MET A 222 12.46 8.39 29.93
C MET A 222 12.02 7.43 28.81
N LYS A 223 11.45 6.29 29.19
CA LYS A 223 10.86 5.32 28.27
C LYS A 223 9.60 5.88 27.59
N LEU A 224 8.70 6.51 28.35
CA LEU A 224 7.54 7.21 27.78
C LEU A 224 8.01 8.31 26.82
N PHE A 225 8.97 9.13 27.22
CA PHE A 225 9.52 10.20 26.36
C PHE A 225 10.04 9.65 25.03
N ARG A 226 10.84 8.58 25.07
CA ARG A 226 11.36 7.91 23.87
C ARG A 226 10.23 7.41 22.96
N ILE A 227 9.25 6.71 23.51
CA ILE A 227 8.12 6.17 22.73
C ILE A 227 7.28 7.30 22.15
N THR A 228 7.03 8.37 22.91
CA THR A 228 6.31 9.55 22.43
C THR A 228 7.00 10.20 21.23
N ILE A 229 8.33 10.39 21.28
CA ILE A 229 9.09 10.92 20.12
C ILE A 229 8.92 10.01 18.90
N ILE A 230 9.05 8.70 19.11
CA ILE A 230 8.91 7.72 18.03
C ILE A 230 7.52 7.82 17.40
N LEU A 231 6.46 7.80 18.22
CA LEU A 231 5.09 7.84 17.72
C LEU A 231 4.78 9.15 17.00
N ILE A 232 5.17 10.29 17.57
CA ILE A 232 4.99 11.60 16.93
C ILE A 232 5.70 11.63 15.58
N THR A 233 6.93 11.12 15.50
CA THR A 233 7.69 11.12 14.25
C THR A 233 7.08 10.18 13.21
N LEU A 234 6.67 8.97 13.60
CA LEU A 234 6.06 7.99 12.69
C LEU A 234 4.69 8.47 12.16
N TRP A 235 3.83 9.00 13.03
CA TRP A 235 2.53 9.53 12.61
C TRP A 235 2.68 10.85 11.85
N GLY A 236 3.68 11.67 12.18
CA GLY A 236 4.08 12.83 11.39
C GLY A 236 4.52 12.44 9.97
N PHE A 237 5.32 11.38 9.83
CA PHE A 237 5.67 10.82 8.52
C PHE A 237 4.45 10.27 7.78
N ALA A 238 3.56 9.52 8.45
CA ALA A 238 2.29 9.09 7.84
C ALA A 238 1.45 10.27 7.34
N PHE A 239 1.44 11.36 8.08
CA PHE A 239 0.72 12.58 7.71
C PHE A 239 1.36 13.27 6.49
N ILE A 240 2.69 13.45 6.48
CA ILE A 240 3.42 14.02 5.35
C ILE A 240 3.26 13.16 4.08
N THR A 241 3.11 11.85 4.23
CA THR A 241 2.90 10.92 3.11
C THR A 241 1.42 10.75 2.71
N GLY A 242 0.55 11.69 3.10
CA GLY A 242 -0.85 11.71 2.64
C GLY A 242 -1.74 10.66 3.29
N LEU A 243 -1.31 10.08 4.42
CA LEU A 243 -1.95 8.96 5.11
C LEU A 243 -2.18 7.76 4.16
N SER A 244 -1.19 7.47 3.31
CA SER A 244 -1.30 6.36 2.36
C SER A 244 -1.55 5.02 3.10
N PRO A 245 -2.44 4.14 2.58
CA PRO A 245 -2.83 2.93 3.30
C PRO A 245 -1.65 2.01 3.66
N SER A 246 -0.61 1.96 2.85
CA SER A 246 0.60 1.18 3.13
C SER A 246 1.39 1.71 4.34
N VAL A 247 1.59 3.03 4.40
CA VAL A 247 2.30 3.70 5.49
C VAL A 247 1.51 3.62 6.79
N VAL A 248 0.20 3.90 6.77
CA VAL A 248 -0.66 3.81 7.96
C VAL A 248 -0.57 2.41 8.58
N ARG A 249 -0.62 1.36 7.76
CA ARG A 249 -0.51 -0.02 8.26
C ARG A 249 0.81 -0.28 8.96
N SER A 250 1.89 0.18 8.35
CA SER A 250 3.24 0.02 8.90
C SER A 250 3.42 0.83 10.18
N VAL A 251 2.93 2.08 10.24
CA VAL A 251 2.97 2.92 11.44
C VAL A 251 2.16 2.32 12.58
N VAL A 252 0.98 1.73 12.32
CA VAL A 252 0.23 1.00 13.35
C VAL A 252 1.03 -0.20 13.88
N MET A 253 1.64 -1.00 13.00
CA MET A 253 2.48 -2.15 13.42
C MET A 253 3.68 -1.69 14.26
N PHE A 254 4.42 -0.67 13.82
CA PHE A 254 5.57 -0.13 14.56
C PHE A 254 5.15 0.60 15.85
N SER A 255 3.94 1.18 15.90
CA SER A 255 3.39 1.74 17.13
C SER A 255 3.16 0.65 18.17
N LEU A 256 2.51 -0.45 17.78
CA LEU A 256 2.32 -1.60 18.68
C LEU A 256 3.65 -2.24 19.08
N PHE A 257 4.63 -2.25 18.18
CA PHE A 257 5.99 -2.70 18.49
C PHE A 257 6.69 -1.78 19.49
N ALA A 258 6.57 -0.46 19.36
CA ALA A 258 7.09 0.49 20.34
C ALA A 258 6.42 0.29 21.72
N PHE A 259 5.10 0.10 21.76
CA PHE A 259 4.39 -0.20 23.01
C PHE A 259 4.76 -1.55 23.62
N SER A 260 5.23 -2.51 22.82
CA SER A 260 5.68 -3.81 23.33
C SER A 260 6.84 -3.69 24.30
N GLU A 261 7.62 -2.60 24.25
CA GLU A 261 8.70 -2.32 25.20
C GLU A 261 8.17 -2.27 26.64
N PHE A 262 6.91 -1.85 26.88
CA PHE A 262 6.30 -1.82 28.22
C PHE A 262 6.03 -3.19 28.83
N ARG A 263 6.00 -4.27 28.04
CA ARG A 263 5.79 -5.60 28.60
C ARG A 263 7.08 -6.16 29.21
N THR A 264 6.93 -6.81 30.35
CA THR A 264 7.97 -7.65 30.93
C THR A 264 7.92 -9.05 30.29
N GLY A 265 8.99 -9.46 29.61
CA GLY A 265 9.14 -10.81 29.04
C GLY A 265 9.38 -10.83 27.52
N LYS A 266 9.51 -12.03 26.95
CA LYS A 266 9.66 -12.23 25.51
C LYS A 266 8.31 -12.02 24.82
N TYR A 267 8.18 -10.98 24.00
CA TYR A 267 7.01 -10.82 23.14
C TYR A 267 7.16 -11.69 21.87
N ILE A 268 6.02 -12.11 21.32
CA ILE A 268 5.96 -12.87 20.07
C ILE A 268 5.58 -11.87 18.96
N PRO A 269 6.47 -11.55 18.00
CA PRO A 269 6.19 -10.58 16.94
C PRO A 269 4.91 -10.89 16.13
N MET A 270 4.58 -12.17 15.98
CA MET A 270 3.35 -12.62 15.32
C MET A 270 2.08 -12.11 16.02
N ASN A 271 2.10 -11.96 17.35
CA ASN A 271 0.96 -11.44 18.10
C ASN A 271 0.78 -9.93 17.85
N ILE A 272 1.87 -9.19 17.59
CA ILE A 272 1.80 -7.79 17.20
C ILE A 272 1.16 -7.67 15.82
N LEU A 273 1.55 -8.53 14.88
CA LEU A 273 0.94 -8.58 13.55
C LEU A 273 -0.55 -8.92 13.62
N ALA A 274 -0.93 -9.92 14.41
CA ALA A 274 -2.33 -10.30 14.62
C ALA A 274 -3.15 -9.18 15.29
N ALA A 275 -2.58 -8.50 16.29
CA ALA A 275 -3.21 -7.35 16.94
C ALA A 275 -3.41 -6.17 15.97
N ALA A 276 -2.41 -5.88 15.13
CA ALA A 276 -2.52 -4.86 14.09
C ALA A 276 -3.64 -5.21 13.09
N ALA A 277 -3.70 -6.46 12.62
CA ALA A 277 -4.75 -6.92 11.73
C ALA A 277 -6.13 -6.77 12.38
N LEU A 278 -6.28 -7.19 13.63
CA LEU A 278 -7.54 -7.11 14.37
C LEU A 278 -8.01 -5.66 14.50
N LEU A 279 -7.16 -4.74 14.97
CA LEU A 279 -7.51 -3.33 15.14
C LEU A 279 -7.95 -2.68 13.83
N MET A 280 -7.25 -3.01 12.73
CA MET A 280 -7.58 -2.51 11.40
C MET A 280 -8.90 -3.07 10.86
N LEU A 281 -9.15 -4.37 11.04
CA LEU A 281 -10.37 -5.02 10.56
C LEU A 281 -11.60 -4.64 11.40
N LEU A 282 -11.42 -4.31 12.68
CA LEU A 282 -12.48 -3.71 13.51
C LEU A 282 -12.89 -2.33 13.00
N TYR A 283 -11.93 -1.55 12.47
CA TYR A 283 -12.22 -0.26 11.85
C TYR A 283 -12.88 -0.41 10.47
N ASN A 284 -12.34 -1.28 9.61
CA ASN A 284 -12.92 -1.59 8.32
C ASN A 284 -12.71 -3.06 7.93
N PRO A 285 -13.74 -3.91 7.97
CA PRO A 285 -13.61 -5.34 7.68
C PRO A 285 -13.25 -5.62 6.22
N PHE A 286 -13.62 -4.74 5.28
CA PHE A 286 -13.34 -4.96 3.85
C PHE A 286 -11.87 -4.88 3.49
N TRP A 287 -11.01 -4.38 4.38
CA TRP A 287 -9.58 -4.37 4.13
C TRP A 287 -9.00 -5.77 3.97
N VAL A 288 -9.65 -6.83 4.46
CA VAL A 288 -9.21 -8.21 4.19
C VAL A 288 -9.20 -8.55 2.69
N PHE A 289 -10.04 -7.89 1.89
CA PHE A 289 -10.13 -8.06 0.44
C PHE A 289 -9.25 -7.07 -0.34
N ASP A 290 -8.56 -6.16 0.35
CA ASP A 290 -7.65 -5.23 -0.30
C ASP A 290 -6.33 -5.94 -0.61
N VAL A 291 -5.94 -5.92 -1.89
CA VAL A 291 -4.70 -6.56 -2.36
C VAL A 291 -3.48 -6.01 -1.62
N GLY A 292 -3.45 -4.70 -1.37
CA GLY A 292 -2.39 -4.06 -0.60
C GLY A 292 -2.32 -4.61 0.84
N PHE A 293 -3.47 -4.75 1.51
CA PHE A 293 -3.62 -5.39 2.82
C PHE A 293 -2.99 -6.79 2.83
N GLN A 294 -3.48 -7.67 1.97
CA GLN A 294 -3.05 -9.05 1.88
C GLN A 294 -1.54 -9.18 1.64
N LEU A 295 -1.01 -8.48 0.62
CA LEU A 295 0.42 -8.52 0.30
C LEU A 295 1.29 -8.11 1.48
N SER A 296 0.96 -7.03 2.19
CA SER A 296 1.78 -6.57 3.31
C SER A 296 1.74 -7.51 4.50
N PHE A 297 0.55 -8.02 4.87
CA PHE A 297 0.42 -8.90 6.03
C PHE A 297 1.03 -10.28 5.73
N CYS A 298 0.88 -10.81 4.53
CA CYS A 298 1.52 -12.04 4.09
C CYS A 298 3.06 -11.89 4.01
N ALA A 299 3.57 -10.76 3.51
CA ALA A 299 5.00 -10.48 3.50
C ALA A 299 5.59 -10.47 4.92
N VAL A 300 4.98 -9.69 5.84
CA VAL A 300 5.48 -9.57 7.21
C VAL A 300 5.33 -10.90 7.96
N ALA A 301 4.21 -11.62 7.80
CA ALA A 301 4.04 -12.95 8.38
C ALA A 301 5.12 -13.93 7.91
N ALA A 302 5.39 -13.96 6.60
CA ALA A 302 6.42 -14.84 6.05
C ALA A 302 7.83 -14.44 6.49
N ILE A 303 8.16 -13.15 6.56
CA ILE A 303 9.42 -12.67 7.16
C ILE A 303 9.55 -13.18 8.60
N LEU A 304 8.53 -12.97 9.45
CA LEU A 304 8.57 -13.39 10.85
C LEU A 304 8.68 -14.92 11.04
N LEU A 305 8.13 -15.70 10.11
CA LEU A 305 8.16 -17.17 10.18
C LEU A 305 9.43 -17.78 9.57
N PHE A 306 9.90 -17.27 8.44
CA PHE A 306 10.98 -17.90 7.67
C PHE A 306 12.35 -17.26 7.86
N GLN A 307 12.44 -15.93 8.04
CA GLN A 307 13.71 -15.21 7.97
C GLN A 307 14.77 -15.75 8.95
N SER A 308 14.41 -15.93 10.22
CA SER A 308 15.36 -16.41 11.24
C SER A 308 15.89 -17.82 10.92
N ARG A 309 15.03 -18.68 10.37
CA ARG A 309 15.41 -20.05 9.97
C ARG A 309 16.30 -20.05 8.74
N LEU A 310 15.94 -19.27 7.71
CA LEU A 310 16.74 -19.11 6.49
C LEU A 310 18.14 -18.53 6.81
N TYR A 311 18.21 -17.53 7.68
CA TYR A 311 19.47 -16.93 8.11
C TYR A 311 20.40 -17.94 8.78
N GLN A 312 19.85 -18.84 9.61
CA GLN A 312 20.62 -19.87 10.31
C GLN A 312 21.12 -21.02 9.42
N MET A 313 20.61 -21.15 8.18
CA MET A 313 21.09 -22.19 7.25
C MET A 313 22.56 -22.00 6.89
N TRP A 314 23.03 -20.75 6.85
CA TRP A 314 24.43 -20.42 6.61
C TRP A 314 24.92 -19.44 7.67
N LYS A 315 25.75 -19.94 8.60
CA LYS A 315 26.42 -19.09 9.59
C LYS A 315 27.57 -18.35 8.93
N VAL A 316 27.34 -17.08 8.64
CA VAL A 316 28.35 -16.20 8.06
C VAL A 316 29.12 -15.49 9.18
N ASN A 317 30.44 -15.71 9.27
CA ASN A 317 31.29 -15.10 10.30
C ASN A 317 31.65 -13.64 10.01
N ASN A 318 31.71 -13.24 8.73
CA ASN A 318 32.04 -11.87 8.33
C ASN A 318 30.79 -10.97 8.47
N ARG A 319 30.92 -9.84 9.19
CA ARG A 319 29.82 -8.88 9.41
C ARG A 319 29.23 -8.35 8.11
N LEU A 320 30.06 -8.05 7.11
CA LEU A 320 29.59 -7.50 5.84
C LEU A 320 28.79 -8.54 5.04
N LEU A 321 29.34 -9.75 4.92
CA LEU A 321 28.67 -10.85 4.23
C LEU A 321 27.40 -11.27 4.98
N GLY A 322 27.40 -11.24 6.31
CA GLY A 322 26.22 -11.49 7.14
C GLY A 322 25.12 -10.44 6.93
N TYR A 323 25.47 -9.17 6.73
CA TYR A 323 24.51 -8.12 6.39
C TYR A 323 23.81 -8.39 5.04
N PHE A 324 24.59 -8.67 3.98
CA PHE A 324 24.02 -9.02 2.67
C PHE A 324 23.20 -10.31 2.72
N TRP A 325 23.66 -11.32 3.45
CA TRP A 325 22.90 -12.55 3.69
C TRP A 325 21.57 -12.28 4.41
N GLY A 326 21.56 -11.34 5.36
CA GLY A 326 20.34 -10.84 5.99
C GLY A 326 19.34 -10.27 4.99
N ILE A 327 19.79 -9.43 4.05
CA ILE A 327 18.93 -8.83 3.01
C ILE A 327 18.36 -9.92 2.09
N ILE A 328 19.20 -10.88 1.68
CA ILE A 328 18.77 -11.98 0.81
C ILE A 328 17.71 -12.84 1.52
N THR A 329 17.97 -13.23 2.76
CA THR A 329 17.04 -14.10 3.52
C THR A 329 15.72 -13.40 3.85
N VAL A 330 15.73 -12.09 4.12
CA VAL A 330 14.50 -11.28 4.23
C VAL A 330 13.74 -11.25 2.91
N SER A 331 14.43 -11.02 1.79
CA SER A 331 13.81 -10.96 0.46
C SER A 331 13.16 -12.29 0.08
N VAL A 332 13.87 -13.41 0.28
CA VAL A 332 13.34 -14.75 0.04
C VAL A 332 12.14 -15.05 0.94
N ALA A 333 12.24 -14.73 2.25
CA ALA A 333 11.14 -14.94 3.18
C ALA A 333 9.88 -14.15 2.78
N ALA A 334 10.02 -12.88 2.42
CA ALA A 334 8.91 -12.06 1.95
C ALA A 334 8.30 -12.63 0.66
N GLN A 335 9.14 -13.04 -0.28
CA GLN A 335 8.72 -13.55 -1.59
C GLN A 335 7.94 -14.86 -1.46
N ILE A 336 8.34 -15.77 -0.56
CA ILE A 336 7.58 -17.00 -0.25
C ILE A 336 6.13 -16.69 0.13
N GLY A 337 5.91 -15.66 0.96
CA GLY A 337 4.56 -15.30 1.41
C GLY A 337 3.71 -14.61 0.35
N VAL A 338 4.36 -13.93 -0.60
CA VAL A 338 3.73 -12.97 -1.51
C VAL A 338 3.55 -13.52 -2.93
N ILE A 339 4.40 -14.45 -3.39
CA ILE A 339 4.31 -15.07 -4.73
C ILE A 339 2.89 -15.51 -5.09
N PRO A 340 2.16 -16.28 -4.24
CA PRO A 340 0.83 -16.76 -4.64
C PRO A 340 -0.14 -15.60 -4.95
N LEU A 341 -0.06 -14.50 -4.20
CA LEU A 341 -0.90 -13.33 -4.45
C LEU A 341 -0.42 -12.52 -5.65
N LEU A 342 0.90 -12.43 -5.88
CA LEU A 342 1.43 -11.75 -7.07
C LEU A 342 0.98 -12.42 -8.36
N LEU A 343 1.07 -13.75 -8.42
CA LEU A 343 0.62 -14.53 -9.57
C LEU A 343 -0.91 -14.43 -9.75
N LEU A 344 -1.67 -14.46 -8.66
CA LEU A 344 -3.13 -14.37 -8.70
C LEU A 344 -3.64 -13.01 -9.22
N TYR A 345 -3.04 -11.90 -8.77
CA TYR A 345 -3.54 -10.56 -9.05
C TYR A 345 -2.83 -9.85 -10.20
N PHE A 346 -1.53 -10.09 -10.39
CA PHE A 346 -0.71 -9.37 -11.36
C PHE A 346 -0.19 -10.28 -12.48
N SER A 347 -0.33 -11.61 -12.35
CA SER A 347 0.06 -12.60 -13.36
C SER A 347 1.47 -12.43 -13.91
N ARG A 348 2.36 -11.91 -13.05
CA ARG A 348 3.74 -11.56 -13.37
C ARG A 348 4.63 -11.98 -12.22
N PHE A 349 5.80 -12.52 -12.56
CA PHE A 349 6.85 -12.85 -11.61
C PHE A 349 8.20 -12.31 -12.06
N SER A 350 8.84 -11.48 -11.23
CA SER A 350 10.17 -10.93 -11.50
C SER A 350 11.25 -11.93 -11.08
N VAL A 351 12.04 -12.41 -12.03
CA VAL A 351 13.04 -13.47 -11.81
C VAL A 351 14.23 -12.95 -11.00
N TYR A 352 14.69 -11.74 -11.30
CA TYR A 352 15.85 -11.14 -10.65
C TYR A 352 15.54 -10.42 -9.33
N PHE A 353 14.43 -10.74 -8.65
CA PHE A 353 13.99 -10.03 -7.43
C PHE A 353 15.06 -9.98 -6.33
N ILE A 354 15.91 -11.01 -6.20
CA ILE A 354 17.00 -11.02 -5.21
C ILE A 354 18.04 -9.94 -5.53
N LEU A 355 18.50 -9.90 -6.78
CA LEU A 355 19.47 -8.92 -7.25
C LEU A 355 18.89 -7.50 -7.15
N THR A 356 17.66 -7.33 -7.61
CA THR A 356 16.93 -6.06 -7.52
C THR A 356 16.85 -5.59 -6.07
N ASN A 357 16.33 -6.42 -5.16
CA ASN A 357 16.14 -6.03 -3.77
C ASN A 357 17.47 -5.72 -3.07
N LEU A 358 18.55 -6.44 -3.40
CA LEU A 358 19.87 -6.19 -2.82
C LEU A 358 20.37 -4.78 -3.13
N LEU A 359 20.26 -4.34 -4.39
CA LEU A 359 20.75 -3.04 -4.83
C LEU A 359 19.76 -1.91 -4.50
N VAL A 360 18.48 -2.15 -4.78
CA VAL A 360 17.41 -1.16 -4.60
C VAL A 360 17.24 -0.80 -3.13
N ILE A 361 17.25 -1.78 -2.19
CA ILE A 361 17.08 -1.47 -0.75
C ILE A 361 18.21 -0.58 -0.24
N VAL A 362 19.46 -0.82 -0.67
CA VAL A 362 20.62 -0.01 -0.27
C VAL A 362 20.47 1.42 -0.79
N LEU A 363 20.17 1.59 -2.07
CA LEU A 363 19.99 2.89 -2.70
C LEU A 363 18.82 3.66 -2.10
N VAL A 364 17.66 3.01 -1.93
CA VAL A 364 16.46 3.61 -1.33
C VAL A 364 16.70 4.01 0.11
N SER A 365 17.45 3.22 0.88
CA SER A 365 17.83 3.60 2.25
C SER A 365 18.66 4.88 2.25
N GLY A 366 19.64 4.98 1.33
CA GLY A 366 20.44 6.19 1.13
C GLY A 366 19.59 7.40 0.73
N ILE A 367 18.70 7.23 -0.25
CA ILE A 367 17.78 8.27 -0.72
C ILE A 367 16.89 8.75 0.42
N MET A 368 16.32 7.83 1.20
CA MET A 368 15.44 8.16 2.32
C MET A 368 16.14 8.98 3.39
N TYR A 369 17.35 8.60 3.79
CA TYR A 369 18.10 9.35 4.79
C TYR A 369 18.55 10.71 4.24
N ALA A 370 19.05 10.77 3.01
CA ALA A 370 19.45 12.03 2.37
C ALA A 370 18.26 12.97 2.19
N ALA A 371 17.11 12.49 1.72
CA ALA A 371 15.90 13.27 1.57
C ALA A 371 15.34 13.76 2.92
N MET A 372 15.43 12.95 3.98
CA MET A 372 15.04 13.39 5.32
C MET A 372 15.95 14.53 5.82
N VAL A 373 17.26 14.44 5.61
CA VAL A 373 18.20 15.54 5.90
C VAL A 373 17.87 16.77 5.07
N MET A 374 17.57 16.60 3.79
CA MET A 374 17.19 17.68 2.87
C MET A 374 15.94 18.42 3.34
N LEU A 375 14.89 17.69 3.75
CA LEU A 375 13.65 18.27 4.27
C LEU A 375 13.83 18.97 5.62
N ILE A 376 14.64 18.40 6.52
CA ILE A 376 14.95 19.04 7.82
C ILE A 376 15.77 20.31 7.60
N ALA A 377 16.68 20.30 6.62
CA ALA A 377 17.51 21.43 6.28
C ALA A 377 16.81 22.48 5.38
N ALA A 378 15.56 22.26 4.96
CA ALA A 378 14.82 23.15 4.08
C ALA A 378 14.80 24.64 4.50
N PRO A 379 14.80 25.01 5.81
CA PRO A 379 14.89 26.41 6.22
C PRO A 379 16.27 27.07 5.96
N LEU A 380 17.30 26.29 5.65
CA LEU A 380 18.67 26.76 5.45
C LEU A 380 18.91 27.04 3.95
N PRO A 381 19.62 28.12 3.58
CA PRO A 381 19.69 28.57 2.19
C PRO A 381 20.56 27.70 1.28
N VAL A 382 21.58 27.01 1.80
CA VAL A 382 22.60 26.32 0.96
C VAL A 382 22.57 24.80 1.11
N ILE A 383 22.34 24.31 2.32
CA ILE A 383 22.45 22.88 2.64
C ILE A 383 21.48 22.01 1.80
N PRO A 384 20.21 22.39 1.58
CA PRO A 384 19.31 21.60 0.75
C PRO A 384 19.79 21.40 -0.67
N TYR A 385 20.37 22.42 -1.32
CA TYR A 385 20.89 22.31 -2.69
C TYR A 385 22.06 21.33 -2.79
N PHE A 386 22.95 21.33 -1.81
CA PHE A 386 24.06 20.35 -1.77
C PHE A 386 23.54 18.93 -1.59
N VAL A 387 22.58 18.73 -0.67
CA VAL A 387 21.97 17.42 -0.41
C VAL A 387 21.12 16.97 -1.61
N ALA A 388 20.45 17.88 -2.31
CA ALA A 388 19.67 17.60 -3.50
C ALA A 388 20.50 16.94 -4.59
N ASN A 389 21.72 17.42 -4.86
CA ASN A 389 22.64 16.79 -5.81
C ASN A 389 23.02 15.36 -5.41
N ILE A 390 23.20 15.08 -4.10
CA ILE A 390 23.44 13.72 -3.61
C ILE A 390 22.21 12.84 -3.86
N VAL A 391 21.02 13.34 -3.53
CA VAL A 391 19.75 12.65 -3.74
C VAL A 391 19.53 12.34 -5.22
N GLU A 392 19.77 13.31 -6.09
CA GLU A 392 19.64 13.17 -7.55
C GLU A 392 20.56 12.07 -8.08
N LYS A 393 21.84 12.06 -7.68
CA LYS A 393 22.79 11.01 -8.08
C LYS A 393 22.35 9.62 -7.60
N LEU A 394 21.82 9.52 -6.39
CA LEU A 394 21.31 8.25 -5.86
C LEU A 394 20.07 7.78 -6.64
N ILE A 395 19.17 8.67 -7.01
CA ILE A 395 17.99 8.35 -7.82
C ILE A 395 18.39 7.96 -9.24
N LYS A 396 19.35 8.66 -9.85
CA LYS A 396 19.93 8.28 -11.15
C LYS A 396 20.54 6.88 -11.10
N ALA A 397 21.31 6.58 -10.06
CA ALA A 397 21.86 5.24 -9.85
C ALA A 397 20.76 4.18 -9.67
N LEU A 398 19.69 4.51 -8.94
CA LEU A 398 18.53 3.64 -8.76
C LEU A 398 17.82 3.35 -10.09
N ASN A 399 17.45 4.39 -10.84
CA ASN A 399 16.78 4.29 -12.13
C ASN A 399 17.65 3.54 -13.15
N PHE A 400 18.95 3.82 -13.18
CA PHE A 400 19.90 3.09 -14.01
C PHE A 400 19.92 1.60 -13.66
N THR A 401 20.02 1.26 -12.38
CA THR A 401 20.04 -0.14 -11.91
C THR A 401 18.77 -0.88 -12.31
N VAL A 402 17.60 -0.26 -12.09
CA VAL A 402 16.30 -0.85 -12.43
C VAL A 402 16.18 -1.07 -13.93
N ARG A 403 16.54 -0.08 -14.77
CA ARG A 403 16.53 -0.21 -16.24
C ARG A 403 17.53 -1.26 -16.75
N ARG A 404 18.69 -1.42 -16.10
CA ARG A 404 19.65 -2.48 -16.46
C ARG A 404 19.09 -3.88 -16.18
N ILE A 405 18.38 -4.06 -15.06
CA ILE A 405 17.77 -5.34 -14.70
C ILE A 405 16.60 -5.67 -15.63
N GLU A 406 15.80 -4.67 -15.98
CA GLU A 406 14.71 -4.82 -16.96
C GLU A 406 15.21 -5.37 -18.31
N GLN A 407 16.39 -4.93 -18.76
CA GLN A 407 16.99 -5.36 -20.03
C GLN A 407 17.61 -6.77 -19.99
N LEU A 408 17.67 -7.42 -18.82
CA LEU A 408 18.18 -8.78 -18.71
C LEU A 408 17.22 -9.79 -19.35
N PRO A 409 17.74 -10.88 -19.96
CA PRO A 409 16.88 -11.90 -20.54
C PRO A 409 15.99 -12.52 -19.45
N TYR A 410 14.71 -12.66 -19.77
CA TYR A 410 13.68 -13.19 -18.85
C TYR A 410 13.54 -12.41 -17.54
N ALA A 411 13.71 -11.09 -17.57
CA ALA A 411 13.59 -10.26 -16.37
C ALA A 411 12.25 -10.44 -15.64
N SER A 412 11.16 -10.54 -16.41
CA SER A 412 9.85 -10.98 -15.95
C SER A 412 9.39 -12.24 -16.69
N ILE A 413 8.67 -13.09 -15.97
CA ILE A 413 7.80 -14.10 -16.55
C ILE A 413 6.38 -13.54 -16.49
N ASP A 414 5.84 -13.21 -17.65
CA ASP A 414 4.51 -12.66 -17.83
C ASP A 414 3.47 -13.74 -18.13
N ASN A 415 2.20 -13.42 -17.93
CA ASN A 415 1.03 -14.27 -18.22
C ASN A 415 0.96 -15.58 -17.43
N VAL A 416 1.55 -15.61 -16.23
CA VAL A 416 1.38 -16.74 -15.30
C VAL A 416 0.09 -16.50 -14.50
N GLN A 417 -1.05 -16.81 -15.11
CA GLN A 417 -2.35 -16.75 -14.44
C GLN A 417 -2.54 -17.99 -13.58
N ILE A 418 -2.75 -17.80 -12.29
CA ILE A 418 -3.11 -18.89 -11.38
C ILE A 418 -4.56 -18.75 -10.92
N HIS A 419 -5.24 -19.88 -10.78
CA HIS A 419 -6.60 -19.90 -10.25
C HIS A 419 -6.59 -19.67 -8.72
N PRO A 420 -7.63 -19.06 -8.11
CA PRO A 420 -7.71 -18.91 -6.65
C PRO A 420 -7.50 -20.20 -5.85
N LEU A 421 -7.90 -21.35 -6.43
CA LEU A 421 -7.67 -22.67 -5.84
C LEU A 421 -6.18 -23.04 -5.82
N GLU A 422 -5.43 -22.75 -6.89
CA GLU A 422 -3.99 -23.00 -6.93
C GLU A 422 -3.27 -22.15 -5.89
N ALA A 423 -3.65 -20.86 -5.76
CA ALA A 423 -3.11 -19.98 -4.72
C ALA A 423 -3.36 -20.55 -3.31
N PHE A 424 -4.55 -21.11 -3.06
CA PHE A 424 -4.87 -21.78 -1.79
C PHE A 424 -3.99 -23.02 -1.54
N VAL A 425 -3.80 -23.88 -2.55
CA VAL A 425 -2.94 -25.06 -2.41
C VAL A 425 -1.47 -24.65 -2.23
N PHE A 426 -1.01 -23.57 -2.85
CA PHE A 426 0.32 -22.99 -2.59
C PHE A 426 0.49 -22.61 -1.12
N TYR A 427 -0.51 -21.98 -0.50
CA TYR A 427 -0.45 -21.67 0.94
C TYR A 427 -0.46 -22.93 1.82
N LEU A 428 -1.15 -24.00 1.40
CA LEU A 428 -1.06 -25.30 2.09
C LEU A 428 0.34 -25.91 2.00
N ILE A 429 1.01 -25.80 0.85
CA ILE A 429 2.41 -26.22 0.67
C ILE A 429 3.32 -25.46 1.64
N ILE A 430 3.18 -24.13 1.71
CA ILE A 430 3.94 -23.28 2.65
C ILE A 430 3.69 -23.72 4.10
N LEU A 431 2.43 -23.99 4.47
CA LEU A 431 2.04 -24.44 5.80
C LEU A 431 2.64 -25.81 6.14
N PHE A 432 2.54 -26.79 5.25
CA PHE A 432 3.09 -28.13 5.47
C PHE A 432 4.62 -28.12 5.49
N TRP A 433 5.25 -27.26 4.69
CA TRP A 433 6.69 -27.04 4.75
C TRP A 433 7.12 -26.50 6.12
N LEU A 434 6.41 -25.51 6.66
CA LEU A 434 6.62 -25.01 8.02
C LEU A 434 6.41 -26.09 9.09
N CYS A 435 5.34 -26.88 8.97
CA CYS A 435 5.06 -27.98 9.89
C CYS A 435 6.15 -29.06 9.85
N TYR A 436 6.61 -29.43 8.64
CA TYR A 436 7.73 -30.35 8.49
C TYR A 436 9.00 -29.79 9.12
N TRP A 437 9.32 -28.51 8.88
CA TRP A 437 10.50 -27.88 9.44
C TRP A 437 10.50 -27.87 10.98
N GLN A 438 9.31 -27.69 11.58
CA GLN A 438 9.15 -27.64 13.03
C GLN A 438 9.09 -29.02 13.70
N PHE A 439 8.35 -29.97 13.12
CA PHE A 439 8.08 -31.27 13.75
C PHE A 439 8.90 -32.42 13.18
N ARG A 440 9.53 -32.24 12.01
CA ARG A 440 10.36 -33.24 11.30
C ARG A 440 9.68 -34.61 11.09
N LYS A 441 8.35 -34.64 10.97
CA LYS A 441 7.56 -35.87 10.75
C LYS A 441 7.32 -36.13 9.26
N ALA A 442 7.49 -37.37 8.82
CA ALA A 442 7.31 -37.80 7.43
C ALA A 442 5.91 -37.47 6.84
N LYS A 443 4.86 -37.52 7.68
CA LYS A 443 3.49 -37.18 7.26
C LYS A 443 3.37 -35.80 6.60
N TYR A 444 4.14 -34.81 7.04
CA TYR A 444 4.10 -33.47 6.47
C TYR A 444 4.79 -33.38 5.11
N VAL A 445 5.83 -34.20 4.88
CA VAL A 445 6.48 -34.33 3.55
C VAL A 445 5.51 -34.98 2.57
N ILE A 446 4.84 -36.06 3.00
CA ILE A 446 3.83 -36.73 2.17
C ILE A 446 2.70 -35.77 1.81
N SER A 447 2.14 -35.04 2.78
CA SER A 447 1.11 -34.03 2.51
C SER A 447 1.59 -32.92 1.57
N LEU A 448 2.84 -32.47 1.71
CA LEU A 448 3.44 -31.49 0.82
C LEU A 448 3.54 -32.03 -0.62
N LEU A 449 4.05 -33.25 -0.81
CA LEU A 449 4.17 -33.89 -2.13
C LEU A 449 2.79 -34.08 -2.77
N VAL A 450 1.78 -34.47 -2.01
CA VAL A 450 0.39 -34.58 -2.49
C VAL A 450 -0.14 -33.23 -2.96
N CYS A 451 0.09 -32.15 -2.21
CA CYS A 451 -0.32 -30.81 -2.63
C CYS A 451 0.39 -30.34 -3.90
N VAL A 452 1.70 -30.63 -4.04
CA VAL A 452 2.45 -30.31 -5.26
C VAL A 452 1.88 -31.07 -6.46
N LEU A 453 1.62 -32.38 -6.32
CA LEU A 453 1.00 -33.18 -7.37
C LEU A 453 -0.40 -32.67 -7.74
N ALA A 454 -1.20 -32.27 -6.74
CA ALA A 454 -2.53 -31.71 -6.97
C ALA A 454 -2.49 -30.40 -7.78
N ILE A 455 -1.52 -29.51 -7.51
CA ILE A 455 -1.32 -28.29 -8.31
C ILE A 455 -0.93 -28.66 -9.74
N CYS A 456 0.06 -29.54 -9.93
CA CYS A 456 0.50 -29.92 -11.28
C CYS A 456 -0.66 -30.53 -12.09
N CYS A 457 -1.43 -31.44 -11.50
CA CYS A 457 -2.58 -32.06 -12.17
C CYS A 457 -3.69 -31.04 -12.49
N PHE A 458 -3.97 -30.11 -11.56
CA PHE A 458 -4.99 -29.08 -11.77
C PHE A 458 -4.57 -28.10 -12.87
N HIS A 459 -3.31 -27.66 -12.86
CA HIS A 459 -2.78 -26.72 -13.84
C HIS A 459 -2.73 -27.32 -15.25
N VAL A 460 -2.27 -28.58 -15.38
CA VAL A 460 -2.29 -29.31 -16.67
C VAL A 460 -3.72 -29.47 -17.18
N ARG A 461 -4.68 -29.78 -16.30
CA ARG A 461 -6.08 -29.87 -16.68
C ARG A 461 -6.60 -28.52 -17.16
N LEU A 462 -6.26 -27.42 -16.49
CA LEU A 462 -6.67 -26.08 -16.89
C LEU A 462 -6.12 -25.70 -18.27
N LEU A 463 -4.84 -26.00 -18.52
CA LEU A 463 -4.19 -25.82 -19.83
C LEU A 463 -4.81 -26.67 -20.93
N SER A 464 -5.36 -27.85 -20.62
CA SER A 464 -6.05 -28.70 -21.60
C SER A 464 -7.46 -28.21 -21.98
N PHE A 465 -8.02 -27.26 -21.23
CA PHE A 465 -9.34 -26.66 -21.50
C PHE A 465 -9.24 -25.26 -22.15
N LEU A 466 -8.04 -24.69 -22.26
CA LEU A 466 -7.71 -23.48 -23.02
C LEU A 466 -7.24 -23.86 -24.42
#